data_AF-A0A644ZVT4-F1
#
_entry.id   AF-A0A644ZVT4-F1
#
_cell.length_a   1.000
_cell.length_b   1.000
_cell.length_c   1.000
_cell.angle_alpha   90.00
_cell.angle_beta   90.00
_cell.angle_gamma   90.00
#
_symmetry.space_group_name_H-M   'P 1'
#
loop_
_entity.id
_entity.type
_entity.pdbx_description
1 polymer ?
#
loop_
_entity_poly.entity_id
_entity_poly.type
_entity_poly.pdbx_seq_one_letter_code
_entity_poly.pdbx_strand_id
1 'polypeptide(L)' 'MALDRCEAEGITEWAAIKANVRDVLGKCLYEKTRRRPMILPIIMEI' A
#
# COMPACT_ATOMS: atom_id res chain seq x y z
N MET A 1 4.33 10.72 -0.26
CA MET A 1 3.51 9.56 -0.68
C MET A 1 3.65 8.44 0.37
N ALA A 2 2.85 7.36 0.31
CA ALA A 2 2.87 6.30 1.33
C ALA A 2 4.24 5.60 1.48
N LEU A 3 5.01 5.50 0.39
CA LEU A 3 6.37 4.99 0.41
C LEU A 3 7.34 5.93 1.14
N ASP A 4 7.33 7.23 0.85
CA ASP A 4 8.19 8.21 1.53
C ASP A 4 7.98 8.21 3.06
N ARG A 5 6.75 7.92 3.51
CA ARG A 5 6.45 7.77 4.94
C ARG A 5 7.03 6.48 5.52
N CYS A 6 6.93 5.37 4.81
CA CYS A 6 7.53 4.10 5.26
C CYS A 6 9.06 4.23 5.34
N GLU A 7 9.68 4.88 4.36
CA GLU A 7 11.12 5.14 4.32
C GLU A 7 11.55 6.07 5.48
N ALA A 8 10.82 7.16 5.71
CA ALA A 8 11.08 8.08 6.82
C ALA A 8 10.87 7.45 8.21
N GLU A 9 9.96 6.48 8.34
CA GLU A 9 9.72 5.72 9.57
C GLU A 9 10.68 4.52 9.71
N GLY A 10 11.62 4.32 8.78
CA GLY A 10 12.59 3.22 8.81
C GLY A 10 11.97 1.84 8.57
N ILE A 11 10.79 1.78 7.96
CA ILE A 11 10.08 0.55 7.63
C ILE A 11 10.76 -0.10 6.43
N THR A 12 11.68 -1.02 6.69
CA THR A 12 12.40 -1.80 5.68
C THR A 12 11.74 -3.15 5.38
N GLU A 13 10.77 -3.55 6.20
CA GLU A 13 10.05 -4.80 6.03
C GLU A 13 9.03 -4.71 4.89
N TRP A 14 9.26 -5.50 3.84
CA TRP A 14 8.35 -5.59 2.70
C TRP A 14 6.90 -5.93 3.08
N ALA A 15 6.68 -6.68 4.16
CA ALA A 15 5.33 -6.99 4.65
C ALA A 15 4.59 -5.72 5.10
N ALA A 16 5.26 -4.85 5.86
CA ALA A 16 4.69 -3.61 6.35
C ALA A 16 4.47 -2.60 5.21
N ILE A 17 5.41 -2.51 4.26
CA ILE A 17 5.27 -1.68 3.05
C ILE A 17 4.05 -2.13 2.23
N LYS A 18 3.90 -3.45 1.99
CA LYS A 18 2.75 -4.02 1.26
C LYS A 18 1.41 -3.70 1.94
N ALA A 19 1.36 -3.80 3.26
CA ALA A 19 0.15 -3.51 4.03
C ALA A 19 -0.23 -2.03 3.94
N ASN A 20 0.73 -1.12 4.17
CA ASN A 20 0.49 0.33 4.10
C ASN A 20 0.01 0.77 2.70
N VAL A 21 0.65 0.27 1.65
CA VAL A 21 0.27 0.57 0.26
C VAL A 21 -1.15 0.07 -0.04
N ARG A 22 -1.48 -1.17 0.37
CA ARG A 22 -2.81 -1.75 0.19
C ARG A 22 -3.91 -0.94 0.89
N ASP A 23 -3.65 -0.47 2.11
CA ASP A 23 -4.64 0.26 2.89
C ASP A 23 -4.91 1.65 2.32
N VAL A 24 -3.86 2.35 1.89
CA VAL A 24 -3.99 3.66 1.24
C VAL A 24 -4.71 3.54 -0.10
N LEU A 25 -4.34 2.57 -0.94
CA LEU A 25 -5.01 2.31 -2.21
C LEU A 25 -6.47 1.88 -1.99
N GLY A 26 -6.73 1.03 -1.01
CA GLY A 26 -8.07 0.56 -0.68
C GLY A 26 -9.01 1.72 -0.34
N LYS A 27 -8.56 2.68 0.46
CA LYS A 27 -9.33 3.90 0.79
C LYS A 27 -9.58 4.75 -0.46
N CYS A 28 -8.54 5.04 -1.24
CA CYS A 28 -8.65 5.85 -2.46
C CYS A 28 -9.61 5.22 -3.50
N LEU A 29 -9.51 3.92 -3.72
CA LEU A 29 -10.38 3.19 -4.65
C LEU A 29 -11.82 3.15 -4.14
N TYR A 30 -12.03 2.96 -2.84
CA TYR A 30 -13.37 2.97 -2.27
C TYR A 30 -14.03 4.36 -2.38
N GLU A 31 -13.29 5.43 -2.11
CA GLU A 31 -13.80 6.80 -2.25
C GLU A 31 -14.24 7.10 -3.69
N LYS A 32 -13.47 6.65 -4.68
CA LYS A 32 -13.74 6.93 -6.10
C LYS A 32 -14.78 6.00 -6.73
N THR A 33 -14.81 4.73 -6.32
CA THR A 33 -15.60 3.68 -7.02
C THR A 33 -16.72 3.10 -6.18
N ARG A 34 -16.75 3.37 -4.87
CA ARG A 34 -17.63 2.75 -3.86
C ARG A 34 -17.54 1.21 -3.82
N ARG A 35 -16.47 0.62 -4.37
CA ARG A 35 -16.21 -0.82 -4.38
C ARG A 35 -14.94 -1.12 -3.59
N ARG A 36 -14.82 -2.37 -3.12
CA ARG A 36 -13.61 -2.89 -2.46
C ARG A 36 -12.94 -3.93 -3.36
N PRO A 37 -12.23 -3.51 -4.42
CA PRO A 37 -11.53 -4.44 -5.30
C PRO A 37 -10.43 -5.19 -4.52
N MET A 38 -10.18 -6.44 -4.89
CA MET A 38 -9.06 -7.20 -4.37
C MET A 38 -7.76 -6.59 -4.91
N ILE A 39 -6.91 -6.09 -4.03
CA ILE A 39 -5.59 -5.55 -4.37
C ILE A 39 -4.59 -6.68 -4.14
N LEU A 40 -4.05 -7.24 -5.23
CA LEU A 40 -2.96 -8.21 -5.19
C LEU A 40 -1.63 -7.45 -5.37
N PRO A 41 -0.87 -7.17 -4.30
CA PRO A 41 0.42 -6.50 -4.45
C PRO A 41 1.44 -7.48 -5.05
N ILE A 42 1.82 -7.27 -6.31
CA ILE A 42 3.00 -7.89 -6.90
C ILE A 42 4.17 -6.95 -6.62
N ILE A 43 4.94 -7.24 -5.57
CA ILE A 43 6.22 -6.58 -5.31
C ILE A 43 7.30 -7.62 -5.58
N MET A 44 8.05 -7.44 -6.66
CA MET A 44 9.28 -8.18 -6.93
C MET A 44 10.41 -7.51 -6.14
N GLU A 45 11.03 -8.24 -5.22
CA GLU A 45 12.41 -7.95 -4.79
C GLU A 45 13.32 -8.20 -6.00
N ILE A 46 14.20 -7.24 -6.30
CA ILE A 46 15.35 -7.44 -7.21
C ILE A 46 16.59 -7.53 -6.33
#